data_AF-A0A7S3K6T5-F1
#
_entry.id   AF-A0A7S3K6T5-F1
#
_cell.length_a   1.000
_cell.length_b   1.000
_cell.length_c   1.000
_cell.angle_alpha   90.00
_cell.angle_beta   90.00
_cell.angle_gamma   90.00
#
_symmetry.space_group_name_H-M   'P 1'
#
loop_
_entity.id
_entity.type
_entity.pdbx_description
1 polymer ?
#
loop_
_entity_poly.entity_id
_entity_poly.type
_entity_poly.pdbx_seq_one_letter_code
_entity_poly.pdbx_strand_id
1 'polypeptide(L)'
;MKEVSASLAELKKNHDIIKKRVNEKEKDLDTIRKEIQQLEYQESTAEGAVYENDTRKEQIENAVAVTQKKTAEELMNSRVHAHMIERLNKDLIAMEIYKKNLETSLKNKETMFEEQKEKFRAAKEQKLQSKTIFDNLVKNLYNERNEKKKRIEQLVKSMKNKTDNVRRRVERIKRQNELAEAAANENKDADEKQMRREFMFNKLWNSFIRKKMQKEMKESTHIDEAFKAIKTATGVTDVQKLVEKFLTREQTYSELLVAVADSESRIDKLRRENEVLRSRLNELKIGAEEVEGGHSESEEIVALKKELDEVQREEAIMKEKYYNVEIVQDLIDNWARKIIGKVDDEATEDRVNNMDLVEIFQKLSGIVVQNLEDYENDDEDEIIPASNMMNDHLTQDFMERNIRIRPSSGKTEADNDNSKYGGRNGPQTDNLDDNVEKHYNDDLIELDNQRKNIKEKILRIQEENARKRKLEKGD
;
A
#
# COMPACT_ATOMS: atom_id res chain seq x y z
N MET A 1 -47.23 134.56 -165.72
CA MET A 1 -45.84 134.06 -165.58
C MET A 1 -45.14 134.46 -164.26
N LYS A 2 -45.85 134.88 -163.19
CA LYS A 2 -45.26 135.11 -161.84
C LYS A 2 -45.72 134.10 -160.76
N GLU A 3 -46.75 133.30 -161.01
CA GLU A 3 -47.28 132.33 -160.02
C GLU A 3 -46.61 130.95 -160.06
N VAL A 4 -46.11 130.52 -161.23
CA VAL A 4 -45.46 129.20 -161.39
C VAL A 4 -44.05 129.17 -160.77
N SER A 5 -43.32 130.28 -160.77
CA SER A 5 -42.00 130.36 -160.13
C SER A 5 -42.09 130.43 -158.60
N ALA A 6 -43.15 131.04 -158.06
CA ALA A 6 -43.42 131.07 -156.62
C ALA A 6 -43.79 129.67 -156.10
N SER A 7 -44.66 128.95 -156.81
CA SER A 7 -45.03 127.57 -156.46
C SER A 7 -43.85 126.60 -156.54
N LEU A 8 -42.96 126.73 -157.53
CA LEU A 8 -41.77 125.88 -157.64
C LEU A 8 -40.72 126.15 -156.53
N ALA A 9 -40.58 127.41 -156.11
CA ALA A 9 -39.69 127.78 -155.00
C ALA A 9 -40.20 127.28 -153.65
N GLU A 10 -41.52 127.33 -153.43
CA GLU A 10 -42.18 126.80 -152.24
C GLU A 10 -42.11 125.26 -152.20
N LEU A 11 -42.26 124.59 -153.35
CA LEU A 11 -42.10 123.14 -153.46
C LEU A 11 -40.66 122.70 -153.17
N LYS A 12 -39.65 123.43 -153.66
CA LYS A 12 -38.23 123.18 -153.33
C LYS A 12 -37.96 123.39 -151.84
N LYS A 13 -38.46 124.48 -151.25
CA LYS A 13 -38.31 124.75 -149.81
C LYS A 13 -38.95 123.65 -148.97
N ASN A 14 -40.15 123.20 -149.34
CA ASN A 14 -40.82 122.08 -148.67
C ASN A 14 -40.06 120.76 -148.87
N HIS A 15 -39.52 120.50 -150.07
CA HIS A 15 -38.70 119.33 -150.32
C HIS A 15 -37.41 119.36 -149.47
N ASP A 16 -36.74 120.50 -149.36
CA ASP A 16 -35.54 120.67 -148.53
C ASP A 16 -35.86 120.54 -147.03
N ILE A 17 -37.00 121.07 -146.57
CA ILE A 17 -37.48 120.89 -145.19
C ILE A 17 -37.78 119.42 -144.91
N ILE A 18 -38.50 118.74 -145.81
CA ILE A 18 -38.83 117.32 -145.68
C ILE A 18 -37.54 116.49 -145.69
N LYS A 19 -36.61 116.76 -146.62
CA LYS A 19 -35.33 116.06 -146.70
C LYS A 19 -34.48 116.27 -145.45
N LYS A 20 -34.44 117.49 -144.91
CA LYS A 20 -33.75 117.78 -143.65
C LYS A 20 -34.38 117.00 -142.49
N ARG A 21 -35.71 116.98 -142.40
CA ARG A 21 -36.45 116.23 -141.37
C ARG A 21 -36.30 114.72 -141.53
N VAL A 22 -36.23 114.20 -142.76
CA VAL A 22 -35.94 112.79 -143.05
C VAL A 22 -34.52 112.45 -142.61
N ASN A 23 -33.53 113.27 -142.96
CA ASN A 23 -32.14 113.07 -142.52
C ASN A 23 -31.99 113.16 -140.99
N GLU A 24 -32.72 114.05 -140.32
CA GLU A 24 -32.76 114.14 -138.85
C GLU A 24 -33.39 112.87 -138.26
N LYS A 25 -34.50 112.39 -138.83
CA LYS A 25 -35.15 111.16 -138.39
C LYS A 25 -34.32 109.91 -138.68
N GLU A 26 -33.57 109.87 -139.78
CA GLU A 26 -32.59 108.81 -140.07
C GLU A 26 -31.45 108.83 -139.05
N LYS A 27 -30.94 110.00 -138.68
CA LYS A 27 -29.94 110.13 -137.60
C LYS A 27 -30.49 109.73 -136.23
N ASP A 28 -31.72 110.12 -135.91
CA ASP A 28 -32.40 109.70 -134.67
C ASP A 28 -32.59 108.18 -134.66
N LEU A 29 -33.03 107.59 -135.78
CA LEU A 29 -33.19 106.15 -135.93
C LEU A 29 -31.86 105.40 -135.80
N ASP A 30 -30.78 105.92 -136.38
CA ASP A 30 -29.44 105.34 -136.23
C ASP A 30 -28.92 105.46 -134.80
N THR A 31 -29.27 106.53 -134.08
CA THR A 31 -28.92 106.71 -132.66
C THR A 31 -29.68 105.73 -131.78
N ILE A 32 -30.99 105.63 -131.96
CA ILE A 32 -31.84 104.67 -131.25
C ILE A 32 -31.42 103.23 -131.55
N ARG A 33 -31.06 102.91 -132.80
CA ARG A 33 -30.54 101.58 -133.16
C ARG A 33 -29.24 101.26 -132.44
N LYS A 34 -28.33 102.22 -132.31
CA LYS A 34 -27.09 102.05 -131.54
C LYS A 34 -27.37 101.89 -130.05
N GLU A 35 -28.32 102.64 -129.49
CA GLU A 35 -28.76 102.49 -128.10
C GLU A 35 -29.41 101.13 -127.84
N ILE A 36 -30.27 100.66 -128.73
CA ILE A 36 -30.87 99.32 -128.67
C ILE A 36 -29.77 98.25 -128.71
N GLN A 37 -28.83 98.34 -129.65
CA GLN A 37 -27.69 97.41 -129.72
C GLN A 37 -26.82 97.45 -128.46
N GLN A 38 -26.64 98.63 -127.86
CA GLN A 38 -25.88 98.78 -126.63
C GLN A 38 -26.63 98.18 -125.42
N LEU A 39 -27.95 98.35 -125.35
CA LEU A 39 -28.79 97.76 -124.32
C LEU A 39 -28.87 96.23 -124.48
N GLU A 40 -29.01 95.72 -125.71
CA GLU A 40 -28.95 94.27 -126.00
C GLU A 40 -27.60 93.67 -125.57
N TYR A 41 -26.49 94.39 -125.81
CA TYR A 41 -25.18 93.96 -125.34
C TYR A 41 -25.06 93.95 -123.81
N GLN A 42 -25.61 94.97 -123.14
CA GLN A 42 -25.65 95.04 -121.68
C GLN A 42 -26.55 93.97 -121.07
N GLU A 43 -27.71 93.70 -121.67
CA GLU A 43 -28.64 92.64 -121.26
C GLU A 43 -27.98 91.27 -121.39
N SER A 44 -27.37 90.97 -122.53
CA SER A 44 -26.62 89.72 -122.74
C SER A 44 -25.47 89.55 -121.73
N THR A 45 -24.76 90.62 -121.41
CA THR A 45 -23.68 90.60 -120.41
C THR A 45 -24.23 90.38 -118.99
N ALA A 46 -25.34 91.03 -118.65
CA ALA A 46 -25.98 90.90 -117.34
C ALA A 46 -26.63 89.51 -117.15
N GLU A 47 -27.29 88.97 -118.16
CA GLU A 47 -27.85 87.61 -118.14
C GLU A 47 -26.75 86.56 -117.94
N GLY A 48 -25.61 86.72 -118.63
CA GLY A 48 -24.43 85.87 -118.41
C GLY A 48 -23.94 85.92 -116.96
N ALA A 49 -23.82 87.13 -116.38
CA ALA A 49 -23.40 87.31 -115.00
C ALA A 49 -24.42 86.76 -113.98
N VAL A 50 -25.72 86.88 -114.24
CA VAL A 50 -26.78 86.31 -113.38
C VAL A 50 -26.74 84.80 -113.42
N TYR A 51 -26.62 84.19 -114.60
CA TYR A 51 -26.48 82.74 -114.75
C TYR A 51 -25.22 82.19 -114.04
N GLU A 52 -24.09 82.88 -114.17
CA GLU A 52 -22.86 82.54 -113.43
C GLU A 52 -23.04 82.65 -111.91
N ASN A 53 -23.77 83.66 -111.43
CA ASN A 53 -24.05 83.82 -110.00
C ASN A 53 -25.03 82.76 -109.47
N ASP A 54 -26.05 82.39 -110.23
CA ASP A 54 -27.02 81.36 -109.85
C ASP A 54 -26.38 79.98 -109.81
N THR A 55 -25.57 79.64 -110.83
CA THR A 55 -24.79 78.39 -110.83
C THR A 55 -23.80 78.36 -109.66
N ARG A 56 -23.15 79.48 -109.34
CA ARG A 56 -22.26 79.59 -108.17
C ARG A 56 -23.02 79.47 -106.85
N LYS A 57 -24.22 80.05 -106.75
CA LYS A 57 -25.09 79.94 -105.58
C LYS A 57 -25.51 78.48 -105.36
N GLU A 58 -25.95 77.79 -106.41
CA GLU A 58 -26.33 76.37 -106.33
C GLU A 58 -25.14 75.49 -105.92
N GLN A 59 -23.95 75.76 -106.45
CA GLN A 59 -22.72 75.08 -106.03
C GLN A 59 -22.41 75.30 -104.55
N ILE A 60 -22.56 76.53 -104.05
CA ILE A 60 -22.34 76.85 -102.63
C ILE A 60 -23.41 76.18 -101.75
N GLU A 61 -24.67 76.22 -102.14
CA GLU A 61 -25.77 75.56 -101.41
C GLU A 61 -25.55 74.05 -101.32
N ASN A 62 -25.17 73.41 -102.43
CA ASN A 62 -24.79 72.00 -102.45
C ASN A 62 -23.57 71.72 -101.56
N ALA A 63 -22.54 72.57 -101.59
CA ALA A 63 -21.37 72.43 -100.73
C ALA A 63 -21.71 72.59 -99.23
N VAL A 64 -22.60 73.52 -98.89
CA VAL A 64 -23.12 73.71 -97.53
C VAL A 64 -23.90 72.47 -97.08
N ALA A 65 -24.82 71.95 -97.90
CA ALA A 65 -25.59 70.75 -97.58
C ALA A 65 -24.70 69.52 -97.36
N VAL A 66 -23.70 69.31 -98.21
CA VAL A 66 -22.71 68.23 -98.05
C VAL A 66 -21.92 68.42 -96.76
N THR A 67 -21.48 69.65 -96.45
CA THR A 67 -20.73 69.95 -95.24
C THR A 67 -21.59 69.73 -93.99
N GLN A 68 -22.86 70.13 -94.00
CA GLN A 68 -23.81 69.88 -92.92
C GLN A 68 -23.99 68.39 -92.66
N LYS A 69 -24.18 67.58 -93.72
CA LYS A 69 -24.27 66.13 -93.60
C LYS A 69 -23.01 65.54 -92.97
N LYS A 70 -21.82 65.94 -93.46
CA LYS A 70 -20.54 65.52 -92.86
C LYS A 70 -20.42 65.94 -91.40
N THR A 71 -20.81 67.16 -91.04
CA THR A 71 -20.76 67.60 -89.64
C THR A 71 -21.71 66.80 -88.75
N ALA A 72 -22.89 66.40 -89.25
CA ALA A 72 -23.81 65.55 -88.51
C ALA A 72 -23.26 64.13 -88.31
N GLU A 73 -22.63 63.56 -89.33
CA GLU A 73 -21.93 62.28 -89.27
C GLU A 73 -20.78 62.32 -88.25
N GLU A 74 -19.94 63.36 -88.28
CA GLU A 74 -18.86 63.55 -87.31
C GLU A 74 -19.37 63.73 -85.88
N LEU A 75 -20.48 64.44 -85.69
CA LEU A 75 -21.09 64.62 -84.37
C LEU A 75 -21.66 63.30 -83.83
N MET A 76 -22.22 62.46 -84.72
CA MET A 76 -22.64 61.11 -84.37
C MET A 76 -21.44 60.23 -84.00
N ASN A 77 -20.36 60.25 -84.80
CA ASN A 77 -19.13 59.52 -84.50
C ASN A 77 -18.53 59.96 -83.16
N SER A 78 -18.48 61.27 -82.91
CA SER A 78 -18.02 61.84 -81.63
C SER A 78 -18.83 61.30 -80.44
N ARG A 79 -20.16 61.20 -80.56
CA ARG A 79 -21.02 60.59 -79.52
C ARG A 79 -20.73 59.11 -79.31
N VAL A 80 -20.51 58.35 -80.38
CA VAL A 80 -20.15 56.92 -80.29
C VAL A 80 -18.79 56.76 -79.59
N HIS A 81 -17.80 57.57 -79.95
CA HIS A 81 -16.50 57.58 -79.28
C HIS A 81 -16.61 57.97 -77.81
N ALA A 82 -17.41 58.98 -77.47
CA ALA A 82 -17.65 59.37 -76.08
C ALA A 82 -18.26 58.22 -75.26
N HIS A 83 -19.26 57.51 -75.81
CA HIS A 83 -19.84 56.35 -75.15
C HIS A 83 -18.84 55.18 -75.01
N MET A 84 -18.00 54.94 -76.02
CA MET A 84 -16.94 53.94 -75.92
C MET A 84 -15.93 54.26 -74.82
N ILE A 85 -15.53 55.53 -74.68
CA ILE A 85 -14.65 56.00 -73.61
C ILE A 85 -15.32 55.78 -72.24
N GLU A 86 -16.60 56.13 -72.10
CA GLU A 86 -17.32 55.93 -70.85
C GLU A 86 -17.39 54.45 -70.44
N ARG A 87 -17.66 53.56 -71.41
CA ARG A 87 -17.64 52.11 -71.17
C ARG A 87 -16.25 51.62 -70.78
N LEU A 88 -15.21 52.03 -71.50
CA LEU A 88 -13.82 51.64 -71.21
C LEU A 88 -13.40 52.12 -69.81
N ASN A 89 -13.83 53.30 -69.38
CA ASN A 89 -13.58 53.77 -68.03
C ASN A 89 -14.30 52.92 -66.97
N LYS A 90 -15.55 52.50 -67.23
CA LYS A 90 -16.26 51.57 -66.33
C LYS A 90 -15.56 50.21 -66.24
N ASP A 91 -15.12 49.68 -67.38
CA ASP A 91 -14.39 48.41 -67.45
C ASP A 91 -13.02 48.52 -66.74
N LEU A 92 -12.32 49.65 -66.87
CA LEU A 92 -11.08 49.94 -66.16
C LEU A 92 -11.29 49.94 -64.64
N ILE A 93 -12.32 50.64 -64.14
CA ILE A 93 -12.65 50.66 -62.70
C ILE A 93 -12.98 49.25 -62.20
N ALA A 94 -13.75 48.47 -62.97
CA ALA A 94 -14.08 47.09 -62.61
C ALA A 94 -12.81 46.21 -62.52
N MET A 95 -11.88 46.37 -63.47
CA MET A 95 -10.58 45.68 -63.44
C MET A 95 -9.72 46.11 -62.25
N GLU A 96 -9.71 47.40 -61.90
CA GLU A 96 -8.97 47.90 -60.73
C GLU A 96 -9.53 47.35 -59.42
N ILE A 97 -10.85 47.29 -59.26
CA ILE A 97 -11.50 46.66 -58.11
C ILE A 97 -11.13 45.18 -58.05
N TYR A 98 -11.19 44.47 -59.17
CA TYR A 98 -10.81 43.06 -59.24
C TYR A 98 -9.34 42.84 -58.86
N LYS A 99 -8.44 43.67 -59.39
CA LYS A 99 -7.01 43.67 -59.03
C LYS A 99 -6.82 43.85 -57.53
N LYS A 100 -7.47 44.86 -56.93
CA LYS A 100 -7.36 45.12 -55.49
C LYS A 100 -7.90 43.97 -54.63
N ASN A 101 -8.97 43.32 -55.07
CA ASN A 101 -9.51 42.13 -54.41
C ASN A 101 -8.51 40.96 -54.47
N LEU A 102 -7.86 40.75 -55.63
CA LEU A 102 -6.80 39.76 -55.76
C LEU A 102 -5.59 40.08 -54.88
N GLU A 103 -5.14 41.33 -54.83
CA GLU A 103 -4.04 41.76 -53.96
C GLU A 103 -4.35 41.53 -52.47
N THR A 104 -5.59 41.85 -52.05
CA THR A 104 -6.04 41.61 -50.67
C THR A 104 -6.10 40.11 -50.36
N SER A 105 -6.62 39.32 -51.30
CA SER A 105 -6.66 37.86 -51.20
C SER A 105 -5.25 37.27 -51.09
N LEU A 106 -4.32 37.74 -51.92
CA LEU A 106 -2.92 37.32 -51.90
C LEU A 106 -2.28 37.61 -50.55
N LYS A 107 -2.42 38.83 -50.03
CA LYS A 107 -1.90 39.22 -48.71
C LYS A 107 -2.48 38.36 -47.58
N ASN A 108 -3.77 38.04 -47.65
CA ASN A 108 -4.41 37.14 -46.69
C ASN A 108 -3.86 35.71 -46.81
N LYS A 109 -3.58 35.22 -48.03
CA LYS A 109 -2.97 33.91 -48.22
C LYS A 109 -1.52 33.85 -47.74
N GLU A 110 -0.75 34.92 -47.94
CA GLU A 110 0.62 35.04 -47.43
C GLU A 110 0.67 35.03 -45.90
N THR A 111 -0.21 35.78 -45.24
CA THR A 111 -0.31 35.79 -43.77
C THR A 111 -0.72 34.42 -43.23
N MET A 112 -1.74 33.78 -43.80
CA MET A 112 -2.13 32.41 -43.44
C MET A 112 -0.99 31.41 -43.64
N PHE A 113 -0.22 31.55 -44.72
CA PHE A 113 0.92 30.67 -44.99
C PHE A 113 2.01 30.81 -43.92
N GLU A 114 2.35 32.03 -43.52
CA GLU A 114 3.36 32.26 -42.49
C GLU A 114 2.88 31.75 -41.12
N GLU A 115 1.60 31.94 -40.77
CA GLU A 115 1.02 31.35 -39.56
C GLU A 115 1.09 29.83 -39.55
N GLN A 116 0.78 29.17 -40.68
CA GLN A 116 0.88 27.71 -40.78
C GLN A 116 2.32 27.22 -40.70
N LYS A 117 3.26 27.97 -41.27
CA LYS A 117 4.69 27.67 -41.18
C LYS A 117 5.20 27.79 -39.74
N GLU A 118 4.76 28.80 -38.98
CA GLU A 118 5.08 28.93 -37.56
C GLU A 118 4.45 27.81 -36.73
N LYS A 119 3.17 27.46 -36.97
CA LYS A 119 2.53 26.30 -36.32
C LYS A 119 3.29 25.00 -36.61
N PHE A 120 3.75 24.81 -37.84
CA PHE A 120 4.55 23.64 -38.22
C PHE A 120 5.92 23.62 -37.51
N ARG A 121 6.60 24.76 -37.40
CA ARG A 121 7.85 24.89 -36.64
C ARG A 121 7.65 24.55 -35.17
N ALA A 122 6.62 25.13 -34.54
CA ALA A 122 6.28 24.85 -33.14
C ALA A 122 5.96 23.37 -32.90
N ALA A 123 5.18 22.73 -33.78
CA ALA A 123 4.87 21.31 -33.68
C ALA A 123 6.12 20.43 -33.83
N LYS A 124 7.05 20.79 -34.73
CA LYS A 124 8.32 20.08 -34.91
C LYS A 124 9.22 20.24 -33.68
N GLU A 125 9.26 21.43 -33.09
CA GLU A 125 10.00 21.70 -31.87
C GLU A 125 9.43 20.91 -30.68
N GLN A 126 8.12 20.94 -30.46
CA GLN A 126 7.46 20.14 -29.41
C GLN A 126 7.73 18.65 -29.57
N LYS A 127 7.71 18.13 -30.81
CA LYS A 127 8.06 16.73 -31.08
C LYS A 127 9.51 16.43 -30.72
N LEU A 128 10.43 17.34 -31.02
CA LEU A 128 11.85 17.19 -30.68
C LEU A 128 12.05 17.22 -29.15
N GLN A 129 11.44 18.20 -28.47
CA GLN A 129 11.47 18.31 -27.01
C GLN A 129 10.91 17.05 -26.34
N SER A 130 9.76 16.55 -26.81
CA SER A 130 9.15 15.31 -26.32
C SER A 130 10.08 14.11 -26.50
N LYS A 131 10.76 14.02 -27.64
CA LYS A 131 11.78 12.98 -27.88
C LYS A 131 12.95 13.10 -26.91
N THR A 132 13.47 14.31 -26.68
CA THR A 132 14.56 14.54 -25.73
C THR A 132 14.17 14.16 -24.30
N ILE A 133 12.96 14.53 -23.87
CA ILE A 133 12.43 14.14 -22.55
C ILE A 133 12.32 12.61 -22.46
N PHE A 134 11.80 11.96 -23.49
CA PHE A 134 11.69 10.50 -23.55
C PHE A 134 13.07 9.82 -23.49
N ASP A 135 14.06 10.28 -24.27
CA ASP A 135 15.41 9.73 -24.26
C ASP A 135 16.08 9.88 -22.88
N ASN A 136 15.83 10.99 -22.19
CA ASN A 136 16.30 11.20 -20.82
C ASN A 136 15.61 10.26 -19.83
N LEU A 137 14.29 10.06 -19.95
CA LEU A 137 13.54 9.12 -19.12
C LEU A 137 14.06 7.68 -19.31
N VAL A 138 14.29 7.26 -20.55
CA VAL A 138 14.84 5.93 -20.85
C VAL A 138 16.23 5.76 -20.25
N LYS A 139 17.11 6.77 -20.34
CA LYS A 139 18.43 6.73 -19.69
C LYS A 139 18.32 6.63 -18.17
N ASN A 140 17.41 7.40 -17.55
CA ASN A 140 17.19 7.35 -16.11
C ASN A 140 16.69 5.98 -15.66
N LEU A 141 15.70 5.41 -16.35
CA LEU A 141 15.19 4.06 -16.07
C LEU A 141 16.28 2.99 -16.23
N TYR A 142 17.15 3.13 -17.24
CA TYR A 142 18.28 2.23 -17.43
C TYR A 142 19.29 2.32 -16.27
N ASN A 143 19.62 3.53 -15.83
CA ASN A 143 20.51 3.77 -14.70
C ASN A 143 19.93 3.21 -13.40
N GLU A 144 18.66 3.49 -13.11
CA GLU A 144 17.97 2.99 -11.91
C GLU A 144 17.90 1.46 -11.91
N ARG A 145 17.60 0.84 -13.06
CA ARG A 145 17.61 -0.62 -13.20
C ARG A 145 18.99 -1.20 -12.92
N ASN A 146 20.05 -0.56 -13.41
CA ASN A 146 21.43 -0.99 -13.17
C ASN A 146 21.83 -0.82 -11.70
N GLU A 147 21.43 0.26 -11.04
CA GLU A 147 21.68 0.47 -9.60
C GLU A 147 20.94 -0.56 -8.74
N LYS A 148 19.66 -0.82 -9.04
CA LYS A 148 18.89 -1.88 -8.40
C LYS A 148 19.55 -3.24 -8.59
N LYS A 149 20.03 -3.55 -9.80
CA LYS A 149 20.76 -4.78 -10.09
C LYS A 149 22.04 -4.89 -9.26
N LYS A 150 22.85 -3.83 -9.19
CA LYS A 150 24.06 -3.78 -8.35
C LYS A 150 23.74 -3.98 -6.86
N ARG A 151 22.66 -3.37 -6.37
CA ARG A 151 22.21 -3.52 -4.98
C ARG A 151 21.76 -4.96 -4.68
N ILE A 152 21.02 -5.58 -5.60
CA ILE A 152 20.63 -6.99 -5.51
C ILE A 152 21.88 -7.87 -5.49
N GLU A 153 22.84 -7.65 -6.38
CA GLU A 153 24.11 -8.40 -6.40
C GLU A 153 24.88 -8.27 -5.08
N GLN A 154 24.95 -7.07 -4.49
CA GLN A 154 25.55 -6.85 -3.18
C GLN A 154 24.81 -7.58 -2.06
N LEU A 155 23.48 -7.53 -2.04
CA LEU A 155 22.65 -8.24 -1.06
C LEU A 155 22.80 -9.76 -1.18
N VAL A 156 22.79 -10.29 -2.40
CA VAL A 156 23.03 -11.72 -2.66
C VAL A 156 24.40 -12.15 -2.16
N LYS A 157 25.44 -11.34 -2.38
CA LYS A 157 26.79 -11.61 -1.85
C LYS A 157 26.81 -11.59 -0.31
N SER A 158 26.14 -10.63 0.31
CA SER A 158 26.02 -10.55 1.78
C SER A 158 25.26 -11.73 2.36
N MET A 159 24.14 -12.12 1.75
CA MET A 159 23.37 -13.31 2.13
C MET A 159 24.21 -14.57 2.01
N LYS A 160 24.93 -14.76 0.88
CA LYS A 160 25.82 -15.91 0.69
C LYS A 160 26.90 -15.98 1.78
N ASN A 161 27.51 -14.85 2.12
CA ASN A 161 28.50 -14.79 3.20
C ASN A 161 27.89 -15.15 4.56
N LYS A 162 26.67 -14.67 4.86
CA LYS A 162 25.94 -15.04 6.09
C LYS A 162 25.60 -16.52 6.11
N THR A 163 25.08 -17.09 5.02
CA THR A 163 24.76 -18.51 4.93
C THR A 163 26.00 -19.38 5.07
N ASP A 164 27.13 -18.99 4.45
CA ASP A 164 28.40 -19.73 4.59
C ASP A 164 28.94 -19.66 6.02
N ASN A 165 28.81 -18.51 6.70
CA ASN A 165 29.20 -18.35 8.10
C ASN A 165 28.32 -19.20 9.04
N VAL A 166 27.00 -19.22 8.81
CA VAL A 166 26.06 -20.08 9.56
C VAL A 166 26.42 -21.56 9.32
N ARG A 167 26.66 -21.96 8.06
CA ARG A 167 27.06 -23.34 7.74
C ARG A 167 28.33 -23.75 8.48
N ARG A 168 29.36 -22.91 8.47
CA ARG A 168 30.60 -23.15 9.24
C ARG A 168 30.35 -23.25 10.74
N ARG A 169 29.42 -22.46 11.29
CA ARG A 169 29.04 -22.55 12.72
C ARG A 169 28.34 -23.87 13.02
N VAL A 170 27.38 -24.28 12.19
CA VAL A 170 26.69 -25.57 12.33
C VAL A 170 27.68 -26.72 12.22
N GLU A 171 28.60 -26.70 11.25
CA GLU A 171 29.66 -27.71 11.12
C GLU A 171 30.56 -27.77 12.38
N ARG A 172 30.90 -26.62 12.99
CA ARG A 172 31.67 -26.60 14.25
C ARG A 172 30.89 -27.18 15.42
N ILE A 173 29.62 -26.81 15.58
CA ILE A 173 28.75 -27.34 16.64
C ILE A 173 28.61 -28.85 16.47
N LYS A 174 28.37 -29.33 15.24
CA LYS A 174 28.28 -30.75 14.94
C LYS A 174 29.55 -31.50 15.35
N ARG A 175 30.73 -31.01 14.97
CA ARG A 175 32.01 -31.61 15.40
C ARG A 175 32.22 -31.58 16.92
N GLN A 176 31.80 -30.49 17.57
CA GLN A 176 31.90 -30.38 19.02
C GLN A 176 30.96 -31.37 19.73
N ASN A 177 29.75 -31.55 19.20
CA ASN A 177 28.79 -32.55 19.69
C ASN A 177 29.31 -33.97 19.46
N GLU A 178 29.86 -34.27 18.26
CA GLU A 178 30.50 -35.56 17.95
C GLU A 178 31.65 -35.85 18.93
N LEU A 179 32.49 -34.85 19.25
CA LEU A 179 33.59 -35.00 20.21
C LEU A 179 33.08 -35.16 21.65
N ALA A 180 32.04 -34.41 22.04
CA ALA A 180 31.41 -34.53 23.35
C ALA A 180 30.73 -35.90 23.53
N GLU A 181 30.06 -36.41 22.49
CA GLU A 181 29.45 -37.74 22.48
C GLU A 181 30.52 -38.83 22.55
N ALA A 182 31.62 -38.71 21.78
CA ALA A 182 32.75 -39.63 21.86
C ALA A 182 33.38 -39.64 23.27
N ALA A 183 33.61 -38.47 23.87
CA ALA A 183 34.16 -38.35 25.22
C ALA A 183 33.19 -38.87 26.30
N ALA A 184 31.88 -38.62 26.15
CA ALA A 184 30.86 -39.13 27.06
C ALA A 184 30.74 -40.65 26.99
N ASN A 185 30.85 -41.23 25.79
CA ASN A 185 30.85 -42.69 25.61
C ASN A 185 32.12 -43.33 26.17
N GLU A 186 33.29 -42.70 26.02
CA GLU A 186 34.54 -43.19 26.61
C GLU A 186 34.50 -43.18 28.15
N ASN A 187 33.98 -42.11 28.77
CA ASN A 187 33.79 -42.04 30.22
C ASN A 187 32.74 -43.05 30.73
N LYS A 188 31.62 -43.23 30.02
CA LYS A 188 30.62 -44.24 30.39
C LYS A 188 31.19 -45.65 30.38
N ASP A 189 32.00 -46.01 29.39
CA ASP A 189 32.63 -47.35 29.31
C ASP A 189 33.71 -47.54 30.40
N ALA A 190 34.44 -46.48 30.77
CA ALA A 190 35.39 -46.51 31.88
C ALA A 190 34.68 -46.71 33.24
N ASP A 191 33.60 -45.96 33.48
CA ASP A 191 32.79 -46.05 34.70
C ASP A 191 32.07 -47.40 34.80
N GLU A 192 31.53 -47.92 33.70
CA GLU A 192 30.91 -49.24 33.68
C GLU A 192 31.92 -50.34 34.00
N LYS A 193 33.15 -50.25 33.46
CA LYS A 193 34.24 -51.18 33.82
C LYS A 193 34.60 -51.08 35.29
N GLN A 194 34.61 -49.89 35.89
CA GLN A 194 34.86 -49.72 37.31
C GLN A 194 33.73 -50.31 38.17
N MET A 195 32.47 -49.99 37.87
CA MET A 195 31.31 -50.55 38.58
C MET A 195 31.27 -52.07 38.49
N ARG A 196 31.62 -52.66 37.34
CA ARG A 196 31.73 -54.12 37.19
C ARG A 196 32.83 -54.71 38.09
N ARG A 197 33.99 -54.06 38.20
CA ARG A 197 35.07 -54.47 39.12
C ARG A 197 34.62 -54.39 40.58
N GLU A 198 34.01 -53.28 40.99
CA GLU A 198 33.53 -53.06 42.36
C GLU A 198 32.42 -54.04 42.72
N PHE A 199 31.50 -54.32 41.80
CA PHE A 199 30.46 -55.32 42.01
C PHE A 199 31.04 -56.72 42.21
N MET A 200 32.01 -57.13 41.39
CA MET A 200 32.68 -58.42 41.53
C MET A 200 33.44 -58.52 42.86
N PHE A 201 34.12 -57.45 43.27
CA PHE A 201 34.79 -57.36 44.57
C PHE A 201 33.79 -57.51 45.72
N ASN A 202 32.68 -56.75 45.70
CA ASN A 202 31.62 -56.84 46.70
C ASN A 202 30.98 -58.24 46.74
N LYS A 203 30.80 -58.89 45.59
CA LYS A 203 30.29 -60.26 45.53
C LYS A 203 31.24 -61.27 46.19
N LEU A 204 32.54 -61.14 45.94
CA LEU A 204 33.57 -61.96 46.59
C LEU A 204 33.63 -61.69 48.09
N TRP A 205 33.60 -60.42 48.51
CA TRP A 205 33.59 -60.02 49.92
C TRP A 205 32.37 -60.57 50.66
N ASN A 206 31.17 -60.42 50.09
CA ASN A 206 29.94 -60.99 50.66
C ASN A 206 30.01 -62.52 50.79
N SER A 207 30.56 -63.20 49.78
CA SER A 207 30.78 -64.64 49.84
C SER A 207 31.77 -65.02 50.95
N PHE A 208 32.85 -64.25 51.10
CA PHE A 208 33.83 -64.44 52.17
C PHE A 208 33.23 -64.21 53.56
N ILE A 209 32.49 -63.12 53.78
CA ILE A 209 31.82 -62.83 55.05
C ILE A 209 30.80 -63.91 55.38
N ARG A 210 29.99 -64.37 54.41
CA ARG A 210 29.05 -65.47 54.64
C ARG A 210 29.77 -66.76 55.03
N LYS A 211 30.88 -67.12 54.38
CA LYS A 211 31.68 -68.30 54.76
C LYS A 211 32.31 -68.14 56.14
N LYS A 212 32.86 -66.97 56.46
CA LYS A 212 33.41 -66.67 57.79
C LYS A 212 32.33 -66.80 58.86
N MET A 213 31.17 -66.19 58.65
CA MET A 213 30.02 -66.27 59.56
C MET A 213 29.53 -67.71 59.74
N GLN A 214 29.44 -68.50 58.67
CA GLN A 214 29.09 -69.92 58.78
C GLN A 214 30.11 -70.73 59.58
N LYS A 215 31.40 -70.42 59.44
CA LYS A 215 32.46 -71.08 60.22
C LYS A 215 32.33 -70.72 61.71
N GLU A 216 32.21 -69.44 62.02
CA GLU A 216 32.00 -68.94 63.39
C GLU A 216 30.71 -69.51 64.01
N MET A 217 29.60 -69.57 63.26
CA MET A 217 28.36 -70.19 63.73
C MET A 217 28.57 -71.66 64.11
N LYS A 218 29.28 -72.44 63.28
CA LYS A 218 29.59 -73.85 63.58
C LYS A 218 30.51 -74.01 64.79
N GLU A 219 31.42 -73.08 64.99
CA GLU A 219 32.31 -73.09 66.14
C GLU A 219 31.54 -72.68 67.41
N SER A 220 30.57 -71.77 67.31
CA SER A 220 29.75 -71.31 68.43
C SER A 220 28.55 -72.21 68.75
N THR A 221 28.13 -73.13 67.86
CA THR A 221 26.94 -73.97 68.10
C THR A 221 27.01 -74.78 69.40
N HIS A 222 28.18 -75.33 69.75
CA HIS A 222 28.32 -76.09 71.01
C HIS A 222 28.18 -75.18 72.25
N ILE A 223 28.61 -73.93 72.14
CA ILE A 223 28.47 -72.91 73.19
C ILE A 223 26.99 -72.51 73.30
N ASP A 224 26.32 -72.26 72.17
CA ASP A 224 24.90 -71.93 72.13
C ASP A 224 24.02 -73.08 72.64
N GLU A 225 24.35 -74.33 72.31
CA GLU A 225 23.67 -75.52 72.83
C GLU A 225 23.86 -75.66 74.34
N ALA A 226 25.08 -75.43 74.86
CA ALA A 226 25.34 -75.41 76.29
C ALA A 226 24.57 -74.28 77.00
N PHE A 227 24.55 -73.06 76.45
CA PHE A 227 23.74 -71.96 76.99
C PHE A 227 22.25 -72.25 76.92
N LYS A 228 21.76 -72.86 75.85
CA LYS A 228 20.36 -73.25 75.70
C LYS A 228 19.99 -74.34 76.71
N ALA A 229 20.87 -75.31 76.97
CA ALA A 229 20.68 -76.32 78.00
C ALA A 229 20.61 -75.69 79.40
N ILE A 230 21.52 -74.77 79.74
CA ILE A 230 21.50 -74.03 81.01
C ILE A 230 20.23 -73.20 81.13
N LYS A 231 19.84 -72.47 80.08
CA LYS A 231 18.64 -71.64 80.05
C LYS A 231 17.37 -72.47 80.23
N THR A 232 17.30 -73.64 79.60
CA THR A 232 16.16 -74.57 79.71
C THR A 232 16.09 -75.20 81.10
N ALA A 233 17.24 -75.55 81.70
CA ALA A 233 17.29 -76.14 83.04
C ALA A 233 17.02 -75.14 84.17
N THR A 234 17.43 -73.87 84.00
CA THR A 234 17.34 -72.84 85.06
C THR A 234 16.11 -71.94 84.93
N GLY A 235 15.48 -71.87 83.75
CA GLY A 235 14.36 -70.97 83.48
C GLY A 235 14.72 -69.47 83.51
N VAL A 236 16.00 -69.13 83.68
CA VAL A 236 16.48 -67.75 83.75
C VAL A 236 16.76 -67.26 82.33
N THR A 237 16.04 -66.22 81.90
CA THR A 237 16.15 -65.67 80.55
C THR A 237 17.41 -64.81 80.33
N ASP A 238 17.95 -64.28 81.41
CA ASP A 238 19.08 -63.36 81.45
C ASP A 238 20.33 -64.06 82.03
N VAL A 239 21.29 -64.35 81.15
CA VAL A 239 22.53 -65.07 81.48
C VAL A 239 23.38 -64.28 82.46
N GLN A 240 23.42 -62.94 82.36
CA GLN A 240 24.20 -62.10 83.26
C GLN A 240 23.65 -62.17 84.69
N LYS A 241 22.31 -62.15 84.85
CA LYS A 241 21.67 -62.36 86.16
C LYS A 241 21.88 -63.75 86.72
N LEU A 242 21.97 -64.80 85.89
CA LEU A 242 22.27 -66.16 86.36
C LEU A 242 23.69 -66.23 86.94
N VAL A 243 24.67 -65.68 86.22
CA VAL A 243 26.07 -65.64 86.65
C VAL A 243 26.21 -64.79 87.93
N GLU A 244 25.54 -63.64 87.98
CA GLU A 244 25.53 -62.76 89.15
C GLU A 244 24.91 -63.47 90.37
N LYS A 245 23.76 -64.14 90.22
CA LYS A 245 23.13 -64.94 91.29
C LYS A 245 23.97 -66.13 91.73
N PHE A 246 24.75 -66.74 90.83
CA PHE A 246 25.63 -67.84 91.19
C PHE A 246 26.83 -67.35 91.99
N LEU A 247 27.47 -66.26 91.56
CA LEU A 247 28.61 -65.64 92.26
C LEU A 247 28.21 -65.05 93.62
N THR A 248 27.01 -64.48 93.72
CA THR A 248 26.52 -63.84 94.96
C THR A 248 25.77 -64.81 95.88
N ARG A 249 25.63 -66.09 95.53
CA ARG A 249 24.83 -67.07 96.31
C ARG A 249 25.32 -67.24 97.74
N GLU A 250 26.62 -67.36 97.95
CA GLU A 250 27.18 -67.53 99.31
C GLU A 250 27.11 -66.22 100.10
N GLN A 251 27.30 -65.09 99.42
CA GLN A 251 27.24 -63.76 100.01
C GLN A 251 25.80 -63.42 100.45
N THR A 252 24.80 -63.71 99.61
CA THR A 252 23.38 -63.56 99.95
C THR A 252 22.92 -64.54 101.03
N TYR A 253 23.47 -65.77 101.09
CA TYR A 253 23.17 -66.70 102.18
C TYR A 253 23.72 -66.20 103.53
N SER A 254 24.93 -65.65 103.54
CA SER A 254 25.54 -64.99 104.71
C SER A 254 24.72 -63.77 105.16
N GLU A 255 24.35 -62.90 104.22
CA GLU A 255 23.51 -61.73 104.48
C GLU A 255 22.11 -62.12 104.98
N LEU A 256 21.50 -63.18 104.43
CA LEU A 256 20.22 -63.67 104.94
C LEU A 256 20.33 -64.21 106.37
N LEU A 257 21.41 -64.88 106.73
CA LEU A 257 21.64 -65.35 108.10
C LEU A 257 21.77 -64.19 109.09
N VAL A 258 22.52 -63.15 108.72
CA VAL A 258 22.64 -61.92 109.51
C VAL A 258 21.30 -61.19 109.58
N ALA A 259 20.58 -61.08 108.45
CA ALA A 259 19.26 -60.46 108.40
C ALA A 259 18.21 -61.25 109.19
N VAL A 260 18.29 -62.58 109.24
CA VAL A 260 17.41 -63.42 110.07
C VAL A 260 17.71 -63.16 111.54
N ALA A 261 18.97 -63.15 111.96
CA ALA A 261 19.36 -62.81 113.33
C ALA A 261 18.95 -61.38 113.74
N ASP A 262 19.13 -60.41 112.85
CA ASP A 262 18.70 -59.02 113.06
C ASP A 262 17.17 -58.90 113.05
N SER A 263 16.46 -59.69 112.22
CA SER A 263 15.00 -59.72 112.19
C SER A 263 14.42 -60.38 113.43
N GLU A 264 15.06 -61.41 114.00
CA GLU A 264 14.67 -62.00 115.29
C GLU A 264 14.86 -60.98 116.43
N SER A 265 16.00 -60.30 116.47
CA SER A 265 16.26 -59.19 117.40
C SER A 265 15.25 -58.05 117.24
N ARG A 266 14.89 -57.72 115.99
CA ARG A 266 13.89 -56.69 115.67
C ARG A 266 12.47 -57.14 115.99
N ILE A 267 12.12 -58.41 115.83
CA ILE A 267 10.84 -58.99 116.25
C ILE A 267 10.71 -58.93 117.77
N ASP A 268 11.78 -59.18 118.52
CA ASP A 268 11.76 -59.06 119.98
C ASP A 268 11.66 -57.61 120.46
N LYS A 269 12.31 -56.67 119.77
CA LYS A 269 12.12 -55.23 120.03
C LYS A 269 10.71 -54.78 119.66
N LEU A 270 10.22 -55.15 118.48
CA LEU A 270 8.89 -54.82 118.02
C LEU A 270 7.80 -55.49 118.86
N ARG A 271 8.00 -56.68 119.42
CA ARG A 271 7.05 -57.26 120.38
C ARG A 271 6.94 -56.42 121.64
N ARG A 272 8.08 -56.00 122.21
CA ARG A 272 8.11 -55.07 123.35
C ARG A 272 7.47 -53.72 123.03
N GLU A 273 7.73 -53.17 121.85
CA GLU A 273 7.13 -51.90 121.39
C GLU A 273 5.66 -52.04 121.01
N ASN A 274 5.21 -53.19 120.48
CA ASN A 274 3.81 -53.44 120.11
C ASN A 274 2.93 -53.64 121.36
N GLU A 275 3.47 -54.17 122.46
CA GLU A 275 2.77 -54.18 123.76
C GLU A 275 2.50 -52.74 124.26
N VAL A 276 3.50 -51.86 124.12
CA VAL A 276 3.42 -50.43 124.49
C VAL A 276 2.53 -49.65 123.53
N LEU A 277 2.61 -49.91 122.22
CA LEU A 277 1.84 -49.24 121.19
C LEU A 277 0.41 -49.79 121.07
N ARG A 278 0.10 -51.03 121.45
CA ARG A 278 -1.29 -51.50 121.62
C ARG A 278 -1.99 -50.78 122.77
N SER A 279 -1.26 -50.50 123.84
CA SER A 279 -1.78 -49.66 124.93
C SER A 279 -2.03 -48.22 124.47
N ARG A 280 -1.21 -47.69 123.54
CA ARG A 280 -1.32 -46.32 123.01
C ARG A 280 -2.25 -46.16 121.80
N LEU A 281 -2.46 -47.22 121.02
CA LEU A 281 -3.41 -47.31 119.89
C LEU A 281 -4.85 -47.44 120.40
N ASN A 282 -5.06 -48.05 121.57
CA ASN A 282 -6.38 -48.06 122.21
C ASN A 282 -6.80 -46.66 122.70
N GLU A 283 -5.84 -45.76 122.95
CA GLU A 283 -6.08 -44.36 123.32
C GLU A 283 -6.27 -43.41 122.12
N LEU A 284 -5.77 -43.77 120.94
CA LEU A 284 -5.72 -42.87 119.77
C LEU A 284 -6.51 -43.37 118.54
N LYS A 285 -7.23 -44.50 118.62
CA LYS A 285 -8.19 -44.96 117.60
C LYS A 285 -9.61 -44.39 117.75
N ILE A 286 -9.81 -43.37 118.59
CA ILE A 286 -11.02 -42.54 118.60
C ILE A 286 -10.64 -41.19 117.97
N GLY A 287 -10.52 -41.13 116.65
CA GLY A 287 -10.20 -39.87 115.99
C GLY A 287 -9.66 -39.99 114.58
N ALA A 288 -10.57 -40.26 113.64
CA ALA A 288 -10.51 -39.82 112.26
C ALA A 288 -9.29 -40.25 111.40
N GLU A 289 -9.54 -41.27 110.59
CA GLU A 289 -8.87 -41.50 109.31
C GLU A 289 -9.95 -41.37 108.21
N GLU A 290 -9.49 -40.96 107.02
CA GLU A 290 -10.17 -40.87 105.71
C GLU A 290 -10.48 -39.45 105.19
N VAL A 291 -10.16 -39.03 103.96
CA VAL A 291 -9.31 -39.47 102.82
C VAL A 291 -9.44 -38.33 101.77
N GLU A 292 -8.41 -38.00 100.98
CA GLU A 292 -8.56 -37.10 99.81
C GLU A 292 -7.66 -37.48 98.62
N GLY A 293 -8.22 -37.40 97.40
CA GLY A 293 -7.60 -37.48 96.05
C GLY A 293 -8.71 -37.29 94.99
N GLY A 294 -8.57 -36.75 93.76
CA GLY A 294 -7.50 -36.16 92.93
C GLY A 294 -8.15 -35.41 91.72
N HIS A 295 -7.34 -34.71 90.89
CA HIS A 295 -7.69 -33.57 90.00
C HIS A 295 -7.70 -33.90 88.48
N SER A 296 -8.40 -33.10 87.63
CA SER A 296 -8.60 -33.28 86.16
C SER A 296 -8.24 -32.00 85.35
N GLU A 297 -7.79 -32.13 84.10
CA GLU A 297 -7.30 -31.07 83.18
C GLU A 297 -8.42 -30.27 82.46
N SER A 298 -8.16 -28.99 82.14
CA SER A 298 -9.13 -27.90 81.82
C SER A 298 -9.46 -27.68 80.32
N GLU A 299 -10.71 -27.26 80.05
CA GLU A 299 -11.37 -26.97 78.76
C GLU A 299 -10.74 -25.84 77.91
N GLU A 300 -9.85 -25.04 78.48
CA GLU A 300 -9.30 -23.82 77.87
C GLU A 300 -8.38 -24.10 76.67
N ILE A 301 -7.70 -25.26 76.68
CA ILE A 301 -6.79 -25.70 75.61
C ILE A 301 -7.57 -26.09 74.34
N VAL A 302 -8.83 -26.48 74.48
CA VAL A 302 -9.68 -26.89 73.35
C VAL A 302 -10.20 -25.68 72.58
N ALA A 303 -10.48 -24.57 73.26
CA ALA A 303 -10.98 -23.34 72.64
C ALA A 303 -9.92 -22.67 71.74
N LEU A 304 -8.68 -22.55 72.22
CA LEU A 304 -7.60 -21.88 71.48
C LEU A 304 -7.20 -22.61 70.18
N LYS A 305 -7.34 -23.93 70.13
CA LYS A 305 -7.09 -24.70 68.89
C LYS A 305 -8.11 -24.41 67.80
N LYS A 306 -9.36 -24.14 68.17
CA LYS A 306 -10.44 -23.86 67.22
C LYS A 306 -10.28 -22.48 66.56
N GLU A 307 -9.83 -21.49 67.33
CA GLU A 307 -9.59 -20.13 66.84
C GLU A 307 -8.38 -20.08 65.87
N LEU A 308 -7.35 -20.89 66.13
CA LEU A 308 -6.19 -21.03 65.25
C LEU A 308 -6.57 -21.58 63.85
N ASP A 309 -7.47 -22.56 63.80
CA ASP A 309 -7.96 -23.17 62.56
C ASP A 309 -8.82 -22.22 61.72
N GLU A 310 -9.53 -21.28 62.35
CA GLU A 310 -10.34 -20.25 61.64
C GLU A 310 -9.45 -19.19 60.97
N VAL A 311 -8.44 -18.69 61.67
CA VAL A 311 -7.49 -17.71 61.12
C VAL A 311 -6.70 -18.29 59.94
N GLN A 312 -6.33 -19.57 59.99
CA GLN A 312 -5.64 -20.24 58.88
C GLN A 312 -6.54 -20.39 57.63
N ARG A 313 -7.85 -20.57 57.79
CA ARG A 313 -8.78 -20.58 56.64
C ARG A 313 -8.91 -19.20 56.01
N GLU A 314 -8.99 -18.14 56.81
CA GLU A 314 -9.10 -16.78 56.30
C GLU A 314 -7.83 -16.35 55.54
N GLU A 315 -6.65 -16.75 56.03
CA GLU A 315 -5.38 -16.53 55.33
C GLU A 315 -5.36 -17.20 53.94
N ALA A 316 -5.86 -18.44 53.84
CA ALA A 316 -5.92 -19.16 52.57
C ALA A 316 -6.84 -18.46 51.56
N ILE A 317 -8.01 -18.00 52.00
CA ILE A 317 -8.97 -17.27 51.15
C ILE A 317 -8.39 -15.92 50.70
N MET A 318 -7.67 -15.22 51.57
CA MET A 318 -7.03 -13.94 51.22
C MET A 318 -5.88 -14.12 50.23
N LYS A 319 -5.08 -15.19 50.35
CA LYS A 319 -4.04 -15.53 49.35
C LYS A 319 -4.63 -15.84 47.99
N GLU A 320 -5.74 -16.56 47.92
CA GLU A 320 -6.44 -16.85 46.67
C GLU A 320 -6.99 -15.57 46.01
N LYS A 321 -7.59 -14.66 46.80
CA LYS A 321 -8.05 -13.35 46.30
C LYS A 321 -6.90 -12.50 45.77
N TYR A 322 -5.76 -12.47 46.47
CA TYR A 322 -4.57 -11.74 46.04
C TYR A 322 -4.05 -12.26 44.69
N TYR A 323 -3.93 -13.58 44.54
CA TYR A 323 -3.49 -14.20 43.30
C TYR A 323 -4.43 -13.89 42.12
N ASN A 324 -5.75 -13.89 42.36
CA ASN A 324 -6.73 -13.51 41.34
C ASN A 324 -6.59 -12.03 40.93
N VAL A 325 -6.29 -11.13 41.87
CA VAL A 325 -6.04 -9.71 41.56
C VAL A 325 -4.75 -9.53 40.74
N GLU A 326 -3.69 -10.28 41.06
CA GLU A 326 -2.43 -10.26 40.32
C GLU A 326 -2.63 -10.70 38.85
N ILE A 327 -3.38 -11.78 38.61
CA ILE A 327 -3.73 -12.21 37.24
C ILE A 327 -4.52 -11.11 36.49
N VAL A 328 -5.49 -10.48 37.15
CA VAL A 328 -6.29 -9.40 36.54
C VAL A 328 -5.41 -8.20 36.23
N GLN A 329 -4.47 -7.85 37.11
CA GLN A 329 -3.52 -6.77 36.90
C GLN A 329 -2.62 -7.06 35.67
N ASP A 330 -2.08 -8.27 35.55
CA ASP A 330 -1.29 -8.68 34.40
C ASP A 330 -2.08 -8.64 33.09
N LEU A 331 -3.36 -9.06 33.11
CA LEU A 331 -4.23 -9.01 31.95
C LEU A 331 -4.50 -7.56 31.51
N ILE A 332 -4.75 -6.66 32.47
CA ILE A 332 -4.99 -5.24 32.20
C ILE A 332 -3.72 -4.58 31.67
N ASP A 333 -2.55 -4.89 32.24
CA ASP A 333 -1.27 -4.31 31.81
C ASP A 333 -0.92 -4.72 30.38
N ASN A 334 -1.03 -6.02 30.07
CA ASN A 334 -0.79 -6.52 28.72
C ASN A 334 -1.79 -5.95 27.69
N TRP A 335 -3.06 -5.80 28.07
CA TRP A 335 -4.06 -5.18 27.21
C TRP A 335 -3.76 -3.70 26.98
N ALA A 336 -3.47 -2.94 28.04
CA ALA A 336 -3.19 -1.51 27.97
C ALA A 336 -1.96 -1.21 27.09
N ARG A 337 -0.86 -1.96 27.27
CA ARG A 337 0.36 -1.84 26.43
C ARG A 337 0.10 -2.17 24.96
N LYS A 338 -0.76 -3.16 24.68
CA LYS A 338 -1.12 -3.53 23.32
C LYS A 338 -2.01 -2.49 22.63
N ILE A 339 -2.91 -1.85 23.38
CA ILE A 339 -3.80 -0.82 22.84
C ILE A 339 -3.04 0.48 22.59
N ILE A 340 -2.20 0.93 23.52
CA ILE A 340 -1.41 2.16 23.32
C ILE A 340 -0.47 2.02 22.11
N GLY A 341 0.19 0.87 21.91
CA GLY A 341 1.01 0.64 20.73
C GLY A 341 0.24 0.54 19.40
N LYS A 342 -1.09 0.52 19.42
CA LYS A 342 -1.95 0.59 18.22
C LYS A 342 -2.57 1.95 17.98
N VAL A 343 -2.69 2.76 19.02
CA VAL A 343 -3.43 4.02 19.03
C VAL A 343 -2.46 5.22 19.00
N ASP A 344 -1.24 5.04 19.51
CA ASP A 344 -0.17 6.03 19.50
C ASP A 344 0.93 5.57 18.53
N ASP A 345 0.91 6.08 17.29
CA ASP A 345 1.92 5.74 16.26
C ASP A 345 3.34 6.22 16.63
N GLU A 346 3.47 7.14 17.60
CA GLU A 346 4.75 7.63 18.12
C GLU A 346 5.28 6.80 19.30
N ALA A 347 4.49 5.85 19.81
CA ALA A 347 4.87 5.01 20.92
C ALA A 347 5.81 3.88 20.47
N THR A 348 7.11 4.07 20.66
CA THR A 348 8.09 2.98 20.51
C THR A 348 7.91 1.91 21.60
N GLU A 349 8.12 0.63 21.26
CA GLU A 349 7.98 -0.50 22.21
C GLU A 349 8.77 -0.28 23.52
N ASP A 350 9.98 0.29 23.42
CA ASP A 350 10.83 0.61 24.58
C ASP A 350 10.25 1.71 25.48
N ARG A 351 9.47 2.65 24.93
CA ARG A 351 8.78 3.67 25.72
C ARG A 351 7.55 3.11 26.40
N VAL A 352 6.76 2.30 25.69
CA VAL A 352 5.55 1.67 26.24
C VAL A 352 5.89 0.75 27.41
N ASN A 353 6.99 0.00 27.33
CA ASN A 353 7.41 -0.92 28.39
C ASN A 353 7.90 -0.23 29.68
N ASN A 354 8.28 1.05 29.60
CA ASN A 354 8.76 1.83 30.76
C ASN A 354 7.67 2.69 31.41
N MET A 355 6.45 2.69 30.89
CA MET A 355 5.33 3.43 31.47
C MET A 355 4.57 2.60 32.51
N ASP A 356 4.12 3.27 33.58
CA ASP A 356 3.20 2.69 34.55
C ASP A 356 1.76 2.69 33.99
N LEU A 357 0.91 1.80 34.50
CA LEU A 357 -0.45 1.59 34.03
C LEU A 357 -1.27 2.88 34.06
N VAL A 358 -1.11 3.69 35.10
CA VAL A 358 -1.79 4.99 35.25
C VAL A 358 -1.39 5.95 34.13
N GLU A 359 -0.11 5.97 33.76
CA GLU A 359 0.41 6.83 32.68
C GLU A 359 -0.11 6.37 31.31
N ILE A 360 -0.23 5.05 31.09
CA ILE A 360 -0.82 4.50 29.87
C ILE A 360 -2.29 4.91 29.73
N PHE A 361 -3.07 4.79 30.81
CA PHE A 361 -4.49 5.19 30.77
C PHE A 361 -4.68 6.71 30.59
N GLN A 362 -3.82 7.54 31.19
CA GLN A 362 -3.86 8.98 30.98
C GLN A 362 -3.57 9.35 29.52
N LYS A 363 -2.57 8.70 28.90
CA LYS A 363 -2.29 8.90 27.46
C LYS A 363 -3.42 8.41 26.57
N LEU A 364 -3.96 7.22 26.82
CA LEU A 364 -5.10 6.69 26.07
C LEU A 364 -6.31 7.63 26.16
N SER A 365 -6.60 8.17 27.35
CA SER A 365 -7.66 9.16 27.52
C SER A 365 -7.39 10.43 26.72
N GLY A 366 -6.14 10.92 26.70
CA GLY A 366 -5.76 12.08 25.90
C GLY A 366 -5.95 11.87 24.40
N ILE A 367 -5.50 10.73 23.86
CA ILE A 367 -5.63 10.41 22.44
C ILE A 367 -7.09 10.24 22.03
N VAL A 368 -7.91 9.61 22.88
CA VAL A 368 -9.35 9.46 22.60
C VAL A 368 -10.05 10.82 22.57
N VAL A 369 -9.73 11.72 23.51
CA VAL A 369 -10.28 13.09 23.51
C VAL A 369 -9.83 13.85 22.27
N GLN A 370 -8.55 13.78 21.90
CA GLN A 370 -8.04 14.42 20.69
C GLN A 370 -8.70 13.88 19.42
N ASN A 371 -8.83 12.56 19.28
CA ASN A 371 -9.52 11.97 18.14
C ASN A 371 -10.99 12.42 18.07
N LEU A 372 -11.68 12.54 19.21
CA LEU A 372 -13.06 13.04 19.25
C LEU A 372 -13.15 14.53 18.87
N GLU A 373 -12.18 15.35 19.27
CA GLU A 373 -12.08 16.75 18.84
C GLU A 373 -11.79 16.85 17.33
N ASP A 374 -10.95 15.98 16.78
CA ASP A 374 -10.68 15.93 15.33
C ASP A 374 -11.95 15.55 14.56
N TYR A 375 -12.76 14.61 15.06
CA TYR A 375 -14.06 14.28 14.47
C TYR A 375 -15.08 15.43 14.55
N GLU A 376 -15.12 16.21 15.64
CA GLU A 376 -15.99 17.39 15.72
C GLU A 376 -15.56 18.54 14.79
N ASN A 377 -14.27 18.64 14.47
CA ASN A 377 -13.74 19.67 13.58
C ASN A 377 -13.81 19.29 12.08
N ASP A 378 -13.90 18.00 11.74
CA ASP A 378 -14.06 17.52 10.36
C ASP A 378 -15.53 17.50 9.87
N ASP A 379 -16.50 17.84 10.73
CA ASP A 379 -17.95 17.77 10.44
C ASP A 379 -18.53 18.97 9.65
N GLU A 380 -17.73 19.92 9.16
CA GLU A 380 -18.24 21.01 8.30
C GLU A 380 -18.18 20.74 6.77
N ASP A 381 -17.40 19.80 6.24
CA ASP A 381 -17.20 19.70 4.77
C ASP A 381 -17.02 18.27 4.21
N GLU A 382 -17.95 17.32 4.44
CA GLU A 382 -18.35 16.30 3.42
C GLU A 382 -19.36 15.30 4.00
N ILE A 383 -20.66 15.57 3.78
CA ILE A 383 -21.70 14.55 3.95
C ILE A 383 -21.50 13.48 2.87
N ILE A 384 -20.76 12.42 3.19
CA ILE A 384 -20.66 11.23 2.36
C ILE A 384 -22.06 10.58 2.29
N PRO A 385 -22.66 10.41 1.09
CA PRO A 385 -23.99 9.81 0.97
C PRO A 385 -23.98 8.40 1.54
N ALA A 386 -24.95 8.10 2.42
CA ALA A 386 -25.14 6.80 3.07
C ALA A 386 -25.22 5.60 2.09
N SER A 387 -25.37 5.84 0.78
CA SER A 387 -25.31 4.79 -0.25
C SER A 387 -23.90 4.20 -0.45
N ASN A 388 -22.83 4.91 -0.07
CA ASN A 388 -21.45 4.42 -0.22
C ASN A 388 -20.92 3.67 1.01
N MET A 389 -21.55 3.82 2.18
CA MET A 389 -21.16 3.05 3.39
C MET A 389 -21.70 1.61 3.38
N MET A 390 -22.75 1.30 2.61
CA MET A 390 -23.34 -0.05 2.59
C MET A 390 -22.71 -1.02 1.57
N ASN A 391 -21.85 -0.55 0.67
CA ASN A 391 -21.21 -1.43 -0.33
C ASN A 391 -19.89 -2.07 0.13
N ASP A 392 -19.35 -1.69 1.28
CA ASP A 392 -18.12 -2.28 1.82
C ASP A 392 -18.34 -3.61 2.57
N HIS A 393 -19.60 -4.05 2.68
CA HIS A 393 -19.96 -5.36 3.23
C HIS A 393 -20.01 -6.49 2.19
N LEU A 394 -19.83 -6.18 0.89
CA LEU A 394 -19.81 -7.16 -0.20
C LEU A 394 -18.43 -7.35 -0.83
N THR A 395 -17.40 -6.65 -0.31
CA THR A 395 -16.02 -6.82 -0.73
C THR A 395 -15.56 -8.24 -0.39
N GLN A 396 -14.90 -8.90 -1.36
CA GLN A 396 -14.50 -10.32 -1.27
C GLN A 396 -13.66 -10.64 -0.01
N ASP A 397 -12.96 -9.64 0.51
CA ASP A 397 -12.20 -9.67 1.77
C ASP A 397 -13.07 -9.85 3.04
N PHE A 398 -14.32 -9.37 3.04
CA PHE A 398 -15.24 -9.53 4.17
C PHE A 398 -15.90 -10.92 4.19
N MET A 399 -16.19 -11.47 3.01
CA MET A 399 -16.69 -12.85 2.85
C MET A 399 -15.65 -13.90 3.29
N GLU A 400 -14.35 -13.62 3.10
CA GLU A 400 -13.27 -14.53 3.50
C GLU A 400 -12.97 -14.49 5.01
N ARG A 401 -13.29 -13.40 5.72
CA ARG A 401 -12.96 -13.24 7.15
C ARG A 401 -14.11 -13.47 8.12
N ASN A 402 -15.35 -13.66 7.64
CA ASN A 402 -16.54 -13.71 8.50
C ASN A 402 -17.45 -14.93 8.24
N ILE A 403 -16.90 -16.14 8.34
CA ILE A 403 -17.72 -17.36 8.47
C ILE A 403 -18.00 -17.58 9.96
N ARG A 404 -19.10 -17.00 10.46
CA ARG A 404 -19.70 -17.40 11.75
C ARG A 404 -20.69 -18.52 11.50
N ILE A 405 -20.33 -19.70 12.00
CA ILE A 405 -21.03 -20.97 11.93
C ILE A 405 -22.43 -20.84 12.56
N ARG A 406 -23.50 -21.12 11.79
CA ARG A 406 -24.81 -21.54 12.32
C ARG A 406 -24.76 -23.04 12.65
N PRO A 407 -25.37 -23.51 13.75
CA PRO A 407 -25.47 -24.94 14.01
C PRO A 407 -26.61 -25.53 13.16
N SER A 408 -26.26 -26.30 12.12
CA SER A 408 -27.21 -27.18 11.44
C SER A 408 -27.26 -28.52 12.17
N SER A 409 -28.33 -28.74 12.93
CA SER A 409 -28.76 -30.08 13.31
C SER A 409 -29.31 -30.80 12.07
N GLY A 410 -28.80 -31.99 11.74
CA GLY A 410 -29.44 -32.89 10.78
C GLY A 410 -28.47 -33.87 10.11
N LYS A 411 -28.56 -35.14 10.51
CA LYS A 411 -27.89 -36.36 9.98
C LYS A 411 -27.98 -36.45 8.43
N THR A 412 -27.09 -37.11 7.69
CA THR A 412 -26.69 -38.55 7.71
C THR A 412 -25.47 -38.79 6.79
N GLU A 413 -24.59 -39.73 7.19
CA GLU A 413 -23.82 -40.72 6.37
C GLU A 413 -23.02 -40.24 5.13
N ALA A 414 -21.76 -40.62 4.85
CA ALA A 414 -20.88 -41.70 5.28
C ALA A 414 -19.41 -41.39 4.88
N ASP A 415 -18.47 -42.12 5.51
CA ASP A 415 -17.13 -42.53 5.04
C ASP A 415 -16.11 -41.46 4.57
N ASN A 416 -15.05 -41.18 5.35
CA ASN A 416 -13.86 -42.04 5.43
C ASN A 416 -12.74 -41.40 6.29
N ASP A 417 -12.15 -42.24 7.14
CA ASP A 417 -10.82 -42.22 7.76
C ASP A 417 -10.28 -41.00 8.55
N ASN A 418 -10.26 -41.20 9.89
CA ASN A 418 -9.08 -41.22 10.78
C ASN A 418 -7.91 -40.24 10.53
N SER A 419 -7.31 -39.55 11.49
CA SER A 419 -7.59 -39.24 12.90
C SER A 419 -6.54 -38.20 13.31
N LYS A 420 -6.95 -37.07 13.93
CA LYS A 420 -6.05 -36.17 14.68
C LYS A 420 -6.80 -35.68 15.93
N TYR A 421 -6.56 -36.36 17.04
CA TYR A 421 -6.62 -35.77 18.39
C TYR A 421 -5.32 -34.94 18.58
N GLY A 422 -5.21 -33.83 19.31
CA GLY A 422 -6.05 -33.22 20.34
C GLY A 422 -5.16 -32.82 21.53
N GLY A 423 -5.27 -31.57 22.00
CA GLY A 423 -4.77 -31.08 23.31
C GLY A 423 -3.41 -30.37 23.28
N ARG A 424 -3.09 -29.22 23.91
CA ARG A 424 -3.63 -28.28 24.93
C ARG A 424 -2.46 -27.97 25.87
N ASN A 425 -2.26 -26.69 26.15
CA ASN A 425 -1.16 -26.09 26.93
C ASN A 425 -1.10 -26.52 28.41
N GLY A 426 0.13 -26.57 28.93
CA GLY A 426 0.51 -26.60 30.36
C GLY A 426 1.96 -27.10 30.54
N PRO A 427 2.71 -26.68 31.58
CA PRO A 427 4.02 -26.06 31.38
C PRO A 427 5.25 -26.91 31.74
N GLN A 428 6.40 -26.44 31.26
CA GLN A 428 7.77 -26.62 31.79
C GLN A 428 8.41 -28.02 31.66
N THR A 429 9.42 -28.12 30.79
CA THR A 429 10.81 -28.62 31.01
C THR A 429 11.41 -29.12 29.68
N ASP A 430 12.61 -28.64 29.37
CA ASP A 430 13.64 -29.21 28.48
C ASP A 430 13.23 -30.34 27.53
N ASN A 431 13.07 -30.02 26.24
CA ASN A 431 13.28 -30.94 25.10
C ASN A 431 13.27 -30.14 23.78
N LEU A 432 14.44 -29.65 23.39
CA LEU A 432 14.73 -29.04 22.08
C LEU A 432 15.43 -30.10 21.22
N ASP A 433 14.71 -30.79 20.33
CA ASP A 433 15.35 -31.28 19.08
C ASP A 433 14.38 -31.69 17.96
N ASP A 434 13.16 -32.17 18.24
CA ASP A 434 12.36 -32.83 17.18
C ASP A 434 11.42 -31.92 16.35
N ASN A 435 11.27 -30.64 16.72
CA ASN A 435 10.28 -29.75 16.07
C ASN A 435 10.86 -28.85 14.96
N VAL A 436 12.18 -28.84 14.80
CA VAL A 436 12.87 -28.06 13.75
C VAL A 436 12.81 -28.81 12.42
N GLU A 437 12.88 -30.15 12.43
CA GLU A 437 12.98 -30.96 11.21
C GLU A 437 11.67 -31.00 10.40
N LYS A 438 10.51 -30.89 11.06
CA LYS A 438 9.20 -30.80 10.37
C LYS A 438 9.01 -29.48 9.65
N HIS A 439 9.47 -28.37 10.24
CA HIS A 439 9.32 -27.05 9.62
C HIS A 439 10.21 -26.91 8.37
N TYR A 440 11.40 -27.52 8.38
CA TYR A 440 12.28 -27.56 7.20
C TYR A 440 11.70 -28.37 6.04
N ASN A 441 10.98 -29.46 6.32
CA ASN A 441 10.36 -30.28 5.29
C ASN A 441 9.16 -29.57 4.64
N ASP A 442 8.35 -28.85 5.41
CA ASP A 442 7.24 -28.07 4.87
C ASP A 442 7.74 -26.92 3.96
N ASP A 443 8.80 -26.22 4.37
CA ASP A 443 9.46 -25.18 3.57
C ASP A 443 10.06 -25.74 2.26
N LEU A 444 10.59 -26.97 2.29
CA LEU A 444 11.10 -27.67 1.11
C LEU A 444 10.00 -28.04 0.12
N ILE A 445 8.85 -28.50 0.62
CA ILE A 445 7.67 -28.83 -0.21
C ILE A 445 7.11 -27.56 -0.86
N GLU A 446 7.06 -26.45 -0.12
CA GLU A 446 6.61 -25.17 -0.66
C GLU A 446 7.54 -24.64 -1.77
N LEU A 447 8.86 -24.70 -1.56
CA LEU A 447 9.85 -24.31 -2.56
C LEU A 447 9.78 -25.16 -3.83
N ASP A 448 9.49 -26.46 -3.71
CA ASP A 448 9.36 -27.35 -4.87
C ASP A 448 8.08 -27.07 -5.68
N ASN A 449 6.99 -26.70 -5.00
CA ASN A 449 5.77 -26.24 -5.64
C ASN A 449 5.97 -24.89 -6.37
N GLN A 450 6.70 -23.96 -5.76
CA GLN A 450 7.07 -22.70 -6.42
C GLN A 450 7.94 -22.94 -7.66
N ARG A 451 8.90 -23.88 -7.59
CA ARG A 451 9.74 -24.28 -8.74
C ARG A 451 8.92 -24.90 -9.88
N LYS A 452 7.93 -25.75 -9.57
CA LYS A 452 7.02 -26.31 -10.57
C LYS A 452 6.21 -25.22 -11.27
N ASN A 453 5.65 -24.27 -10.52
CA ASN A 453 4.88 -23.15 -11.08
C ASN A 453 5.73 -22.24 -11.99
N ILE A 454 6.99 -21.99 -11.62
CA ILE A 454 7.91 -21.20 -12.45
C ILE A 454 8.24 -21.96 -13.75
N LYS A 455 8.52 -23.26 -13.68
CA LYS A 455 8.76 -24.08 -14.88
C LYS A 455 7.57 -24.08 -15.82
N GLU A 456 6.35 -24.19 -15.30
CA GLU A 456 5.14 -24.17 -16.11
C GLU A 456 4.92 -22.81 -16.80
N LYS A 457 5.18 -21.69 -16.10
CA LYS A 457 5.14 -20.35 -16.70
C LYS A 457 6.16 -20.18 -17.82
N ILE A 458 7.39 -20.68 -17.64
CA ILE A 458 8.44 -20.62 -18.68
C ILE A 458 8.02 -21.43 -19.91
N LEU A 459 7.43 -22.61 -19.71
CA LEU A 459 6.96 -23.45 -20.81
C LEU A 459 5.86 -22.75 -21.62
N ARG A 460 4.87 -22.15 -20.97
CA ARG A 460 3.80 -21.39 -21.65
C ARG A 460 4.36 -20.21 -22.47
N ILE A 461 5.34 -19.49 -21.95
CA ILE A 461 6.00 -18.39 -22.67
C ILE A 461 6.76 -18.92 -23.90
N GLN A 462 7.43 -20.06 -23.78
CA GLN A 462 8.13 -20.68 -24.91
C GLN A 462 7.16 -21.16 -26.00
N GLU A 463 6.02 -21.75 -25.61
CA GLU A 463 4.96 -22.15 -26.55
C GLU A 463 4.32 -20.95 -27.26
N GLU A 464 4.07 -19.86 -26.54
CA GLU A 464 3.53 -18.63 -27.12
C GLU A 464 4.51 -17.99 -28.11
N ASN A 465 5.80 -17.95 -27.76
CA ASN A 465 6.85 -17.47 -28.66
C ASN A 465 7.02 -18.38 -29.89
N ALA A 466 6.87 -19.70 -29.74
CA ALA A 466 6.88 -20.63 -30.85
C ALA A 466 5.67 -20.44 -31.77
N ARG A 467 4.48 -20.14 -31.23
CA ARG A 467 3.29 -19.78 -32.01
C ARG A 467 3.49 -18.48 -32.78
N LYS A 468 4.02 -17.43 -32.14
CA LYS A 468 4.33 -16.14 -32.80
C LYS A 468 5.32 -16.32 -33.96
N ARG A 469 6.39 -17.09 -33.76
CA ARG A 469 7.36 -17.40 -34.83
C ARG A 469 6.81 -18.21 -35.99
N LYS A 470 5.76 -19.02 -35.77
CA LYS A 470 5.08 -19.76 -36.85
C LYS A 470 4.17 -18.85 -37.67
N LEU A 471 3.54 -17.86 -37.03
CA LEU A 471 2.73 -16.84 -37.71
C LEU A 471 3.61 -15.89 -38.54
N GLU A 472 4.78 -15.49 -38.04
CA GLU A 472 5.72 -14.63 -38.76
C GLU A 472 6.42 -15.30 -39.96
N LYS A 473 6.32 -16.63 -40.10
CA LYS A 473 6.91 -17.40 -41.22
C LYS A 473 5.87 -17.92 -42.21
N GLY A 474 4.60 -17.53 -42.04
CA GLY A 474 3.47 -18.00 -42.84
C GLY A 474 3.02 -17.05 -43.96
N ASP A 475 3.72 -15.93 -44.15
CA ASP A 475 3.66 -15.04 -45.32
C ASP A 475 5.00 -15.14 -46.09
#